data_AF-A0A7X6SN48-F1
#
_entry.id   AF-A0A7X6SN48-F1
#
_cell.length_a   1.000
_cell.length_b   1.000
_cell.length_c   1.000
_cell.angle_alpha   90.00
_cell.angle_beta   90.00
_cell.angle_gamma   90.00
#
_symmetry.space_group_name_H-M   'P 1'
#
loop_
_entity.id
_entity.type
_entity.pdbx_description
1 polymer ?
#
loop_
_entity_poly.entity_id
_entity_poly.type
_entity_poly.pdbx_seq_one_letter_code
_entity_poly.pdbx_strand_id
1 'polypeptide(L)'
;CTVVPVCIRYLKLDGKPINGKNRFVVFWSKSINYLKYYWNLLAHKMEVEINFLEPIEFDPNRDRSELCQLTYEKVSNTFESYENCVASS
;
A
#
# COMPACT_ATOMS: atom_id res chain seq x y z
N CYS A 1 -14.13 -0.17 -17.02
CA CYS A 1 -12.86 0.56 -17.18
C CYS A 1 -11.71 -0.36 -16.80
N THR A 2 -10.54 -0.19 -17.41
CA THR A 2 -9.30 -0.86 -16.99
C THR A 2 -8.84 -0.27 -15.66
N VAL A 3 -8.41 -1.13 -14.74
CA VAL A 3 -7.88 -0.73 -13.43
C VAL A 3 -6.40 -1.06 -13.38
N VAL A 4 -5.56 -0.11 -12.98
CA VAL A 4 -4.13 -0.34 -12.75
C VAL A 4 -3.90 -0.43 -11.25
N PRO A 5 -3.64 -1.61 -10.68
CA PRO A 5 -3.33 -1.72 -9.26
C PRO A 5 -1.98 -1.08 -8.97
N VAL A 6 -1.89 -0.34 -7.86
CA VAL A 6 -0.65 0.32 -7.43
C VAL A 6 -0.31 -0.16 -6.03
N CYS A 7 0.89 -0.67 -5.84
CA CYS A 7 1.45 -1.04 -4.55
C CYS A 7 2.40 0.06 -4.08
N ILE A 8 2.11 0.66 -2.92
CA ILE A 8 2.96 1.69 -2.30
C ILE A 8 3.64 1.07 -1.08
N ARG A 9 4.96 0.94 -1.13
CA ARG A 9 5.78 0.43 -0.03
C ARG A 9 6.49 1.59 0.66
N TYR A 10 6.23 1.75 1.95
CA TYR A 10 6.92 2.76 2.76
C TYR A 10 8.23 2.18 3.31
N LEU A 11 9.36 2.78 2.96
CA LEU A 11 10.70 2.28 3.30
C LEU A 11 11.24 2.96 4.56
N LYS A 12 11.26 4.30 4.56
CA LYS A 12 11.80 5.11 5.65
C LYS A 12 10.90 6.28 5.99
N LEU A 13 10.93 6.64 7.27
CA LEU A 13 10.31 7.83 7.84
C LEU A 13 11.42 8.64 8.52
N ASP A 14 11.63 9.88 8.08
CA ASP A 14 12.70 10.77 8.54
C ASP A 14 14.09 10.10 8.53
N GLY A 15 14.37 9.34 7.47
CA GLY A 15 15.62 8.60 7.30
C GLY A 15 15.74 7.32 8.14
N LYS A 16 14.74 6.98 8.97
CA LYS A 16 14.70 5.75 9.78
C LYS A 16 13.81 4.68 9.12
N PRO A 17 14.22 3.40 9.10
CA PRO A 17 13.37 2.33 8.59
C PRO A 17 12.01 2.26 9.29
N ILE A 18 10.97 1.98 8.53
CA ILE A 18 9.64 1.76 9.10
C ILE A 18 9.60 0.42 9.83
N ASN A 19 8.95 0.42 10.99
CA ASN A 19 8.81 -0.70 11.90
C ASN A 19 7.49 -0.57 12.68
N GLY A 20 7.21 -1.56 13.54
CA GLY A 20 5.99 -1.61 14.33
C GLY A 20 5.72 -0.37 15.21
N LYS A 21 6.74 0.41 15.59
CA LYS A 21 6.60 1.58 16.46
C LYS A 21 6.28 2.87 15.69
N ASN A 22 6.85 3.06 14.50
CA ASN A 22 6.69 4.29 13.72
C ASN A 22 5.69 4.17 12.54
N ARG A 23 5.27 2.95 12.17
CA ARG A 23 4.30 2.73 11.08
C ARG A 23 2.96 3.46 11.26
N PHE A 24 2.54 3.72 12.50
CA PHE A 24 1.28 4.41 12.79
C PHE A 24 1.23 5.86 12.32
N VAL A 25 2.38 6.43 11.94
CA VAL A 25 2.46 7.75 11.31
C VAL A 25 1.88 7.72 9.89
N VAL A 26 2.09 6.62 9.15
CA VAL A 26 1.68 6.48 7.74
C VAL A 26 0.49 5.53 7.55
N PHE A 27 0.15 4.71 8.56
CA PHE A 27 -0.98 3.79 8.51
C PHE A 27 -2.22 4.46 9.08
N TRP A 28 -3.24 4.68 8.24
CA TRP A 28 -4.54 5.15 8.69
C TRP A 28 -5.48 3.98 9.03
N SER A 29 -6.22 4.10 10.12
CA SER A 29 -7.30 3.20 10.50
C SER A 29 -8.53 3.99 10.95
N LYS A 30 -9.70 3.37 10.96
CA LYS A 30 -10.98 4.02 11.32
C LYS A 30 -10.99 4.66 12.72
N SER A 31 -10.11 4.24 13.63
CA SER A 31 -9.98 4.80 14.98
C SER A 31 -9.13 6.07 15.04
N ILE A 32 -8.47 6.47 13.94
CA ILE A 32 -7.59 7.64 13.89
C ILE A 32 -8.33 8.81 13.22
N ASN A 33 -8.35 9.96 13.90
CA ASN A 33 -8.85 11.20 13.32
C ASN A 33 -8.10 11.55 12.03
N TYR A 34 -8.82 11.72 10.93
CA TYR A 34 -8.24 11.94 9.61
C TYR A 34 -7.36 13.19 9.52
N LEU A 35 -7.79 14.32 10.10
CA LEU A 35 -7.00 15.57 10.07
C LEU A 35 -5.69 15.41 10.84
N LYS A 36 -5.73 14.73 12.00
CA LYS A 36 -4.53 14.41 12.77
C LYS A 36 -3.58 13.50 11.99
N TYR A 37 -4.12 12.48 11.32
CA TYR A 37 -3.34 11.61 10.44
C TYR A 37 -2.70 12.39 9.29
N TYR A 38 -3.48 13.21 8.59
CA TYR A 38 -3.04 14.00 7.45
C TYR A 38 -1.91 14.96 7.83
N TRP A 39 -2.03 15.64 8.97
CA TRP A 39 -0.94 16.50 9.48
C TRP A 39 0.31 15.73 9.86
N ASN A 40 0.18 14.57 10.48
CA ASN A 40 1.35 13.73 10.74
C ASN A 40 2.04 13.36 9.42
N LEU A 41 1.29 12.91 8.41
CA LEU A 41 1.85 12.54 7.11
C LEU A 41 2.64 13.69 6.47
N LEU A 42 2.12 14.92 6.51
CA LEU A 42 2.77 16.09 5.93
C LEU A 42 3.94 16.63 6.75
N ALA A 43 3.99 16.35 8.05
CA ALA A 43 5.07 16.77 8.93
C ALA A 43 6.35 15.93 8.80
N HIS A 44 6.30 14.81 8.08
CA HIS A 44 7.40 13.86 7.98
C HIS A 44 7.92 13.68 6.56
N LYS A 45 9.22 13.42 6.43
CA LYS A 45 9.84 13.03 5.15
C LYS A 45 9.73 11.52 5.00
N MET A 46 9.21 11.07 3.86
CA MET A 46 9.04 9.64 3.58
C MET A 46 9.88 9.22 2.36
N GLU A 47 10.47 8.04 2.47
CA GLU A 47 10.99 7.30 1.31
C GLU A 47 10.00 6.19 0.99
N VAL A 48 9.45 6.21 -0.22
CA VAL A 48 8.45 5.25 -0.68
C VAL A 48 8.87 4.66 -2.01
N GLU A 49 8.54 3.40 -2.23
CA GLU A 49 8.59 2.76 -3.54
C GLU A 49 7.17 2.58 -4.06
N ILE A 50 6.95 2.96 -5.32
CA ILE A 50 5.66 2.85 -5.99
C ILE A 50 5.81 1.84 -7.12
N ASN A 51 5.04 0.76 -7.05
CA ASN A 51 5.02 -0.29 -8.06
C ASN A 51 3.66 -0.30 -8.76
N PHE A 52 3.69 -0.03 -10.06
CA PHE A 52 2.54 -0.21 -10.93
C PHE A 52 2.46 -1.67 -11.34
N LEU A 53 1.35 -2.33 -11.01
CA LEU A 53 1.15 -3.74 -11.33
C LEU A 53 0.46 -3.88 -12.68
N GLU A 54 0.51 -5.10 -13.21
CA GLU A 54 -0.18 -5.45 -14.46
C GLU A 54 -1.66 -5.04 -14.41
N PRO A 55 -2.13 -4.27 -15.40
CA PRO A 55 -3.51 -3.82 -15.47
C PRO A 55 -4.50 -4.98 -15.38
N ILE A 56 -5.64 -4.70 -14.77
CA ILE A 56 -6.81 -5.57 -14.79
C ILE A 56 -7.71 -5.03 -15.91
N GLU A 57 -7.75 -5.76 -17.01
CA GLU A 57 -8.59 -5.40 -18.15
C GLU A 57 -10.07 -5.39 -17.78
N PHE A 58 -10.79 -4.49 -18.45
CA PHE A 58 -12.23 -4.39 -18.32
C PHE A 58 -12.90 -5.67 -18.81
N ASP A 59 -13.83 -6.17 -18.01
CA ASP A 59 -14.64 -7.34 -18.33
C ASP A 59 -16.10 -6.99 -18.01
N PRO A 60 -17.02 -7.03 -19.00
CA PRO A 60 -18.42 -6.70 -18.79
C PRO A 60 -19.18 -7.74 -17.94
N ASN A 61 -18.64 -8.95 -17.79
CA ASN A 61 -19.25 -10.01 -16.98
C ASN A 61 -18.78 -9.98 -15.51
N ARG A 62 -17.75 -9.18 -15.21
CA ARG A 62 -17.17 -9.09 -13.88
C ARG A 62 -17.91 -8.08 -13.03
N ASP A 63 -18.25 -8.46 -11.81
CA ASP A 63 -18.87 -7.52 -10.88
C ASP A 63 -17.83 -6.66 -10.13
N ARG A 64 -18.33 -5.65 -9.41
CA ARG A 64 -17.48 -4.75 -8.62
C ARG A 64 -16.72 -5.49 -7.51
N SER A 65 -17.34 -6.48 -6.88
CA SER A 65 -16.75 -7.21 -5.76
C SER A 65 -15.58 -8.07 -6.22
N GLU A 66 -15.73 -8.77 -7.34
CA GLU A 66 -14.69 -9.55 -8.00
C GLU A 66 -13.51 -8.67 -8.43
N LEU A 67 -13.79 -7.50 -9.02
CA LEU A 67 -12.73 -6.55 -9.38
C LEU A 67 -11.95 -6.05 -8.16
N CYS A 68 -12.65 -5.74 -7.06
CA CYS A 68 -12.02 -5.37 -5.80
C CYS A 68 -11.16 -6.50 -5.25
N GLN A 69 -11.67 -7.73 -5.27
CA GLN A 69 -10.95 -8.91 -4.78
C GLN A 69 -9.68 -9.17 -5.59
N LEU A 70 -9.77 -9.17 -6.93
CA LEU A 70 -8.60 -9.35 -7.81
C LEU A 70 -7.55 -8.25 -7.60
N THR A 71 -8.00 -7.00 -7.42
CA THR A 71 -7.10 -5.88 -7.14
C THR A 71 -6.39 -6.08 -5.80
N TYR A 72 -7.15 -6.48 -4.77
CA TYR A 72 -6.62 -6.76 -3.44
C TYR A 72 -5.59 -7.90 -3.45
N GLU A 73 -5.88 -9.00 -4.15
CA GLU A 73 -4.98 -10.14 -4.29
C GLU A 73 -3.68 -9.75 -4.99
N LYS A 74 -3.75 -9.02 -6.12
CA LYS A 74 -2.54 -8.54 -6.82
C LYS A 74 -1.65 -7.69 -5.92
N VAL A 75 -2.24 -6.76 -5.16
CA VAL A 75 -1.48 -5.89 -4.25
C VAL A 75 -0.92 -6.67 -3.06
N SER A 76 -1.72 -7.56 -2.45
CA SER A 76 -1.32 -8.36 -1.29
C SER A 76 -0.20 -9.36 -1.64
N ASN A 77 -0.32 -10.07 -2.75
CA ASN A 77 0.71 -11.01 -3.21
C ASN A 77 2.03 -10.29 -3.51
N THR A 78 1.97 -9.08 -4.07
CA THR A 78 3.17 -8.25 -4.29
C THR A 78 3.80 -7.82 -2.97
N PHE A 79 2.99 -7.48 -1.96
CA PHE A 79 3.50 -7.13 -0.64
C PHE A 79 4.17 -8.33 0.06
N GLU A 80 3.53 -9.49 0.06
CA GLU A 80 4.05 -10.72 0.67
C GLU A 80 5.33 -11.22 0.01
N SER A 81 5.45 -11.09 -1.32
CA SER A 81 6.66 -11.49 -2.03
C SER A 81 7.88 -10.67 -1.58
N TYR A 82 7.71 -9.39 -1.23
CA TYR A 82 8.77 -8.57 -0.66
C TYR A 82 9.18 -9.02 0.73
N GLU A 83 8.23 -9.30 1.63
CA GLU A 83 8.54 -9.78 2.99
C GLU A 83 9.33 -11.10 2.94
N ASN A 84 8.94 -12.01 2.04
CA ASN A 84 9.64 -13.28 1.84
C ASN A 84 11.05 -13.06 1.25
N CYS A 85 11.23 -12.10 0.35
CA CYS A 85 12.54 -11.77 -0.21
C CYS A 85 13.48 -11.14 0.84
N VAL A 86 12.96 -10.30 1.72
CA VAL A 86 13.70 -9.69 2.83
C VAL A 86 14.05 -10.72 3.92
N ALA A 87 13.18 -11.68 4.21
CA ALA A 87 13.45 -12.75 5.18
C ALA A 87 14.48 -13.79 4.70
N SER A 88 14.75 -13.84 3.39
CA SER A 88 15.70 -14.76 2.75
C SER A 88 17.09 -14.15 2.52
N SER A 89 17.30 -12.88 2.92
CA SER A 89 18.52 -12.09 2.70
C SER A 89 19.22 -11.78 4.03
#